data_AF-A0A3M3YNN4-F1
#
_entry.id   AF-A0A3M3YNN4-F1
#
_cell.length_a   1.000
_cell.length_b   1.000
_cell.length_c   1.000
_cell.angle_alpha   90.00
_cell.angle_beta   90.00
_cell.angle_gamma   90.00
#
_symmetry.space_group_name_H-M   'P 1'
#
loop_
_entity.id
_entity.type
_entity.pdbx_description
1 polymer ?
#
loop_
_entity_poly.entity_id
_entity_poly.type
_entity_poly.pdbx_seq_one_letter_code
_entity_poly.pdbx_strand_id
1 'polypeptide(L)'
;MKPFSQRLKFFIAYITIAGSFWTASEWWEKGLAERSGEPDISPGGCYRVELFKPFWVLPMMFHSMPHPDSEVPRRWLPWWEYPAFFRLYDHRTGELISETEVYDLVSASGPLDWGDGSGEVSAGMISIGPNLPDCIDDHSREASMTGSTITLDVFQ
;
A
#
# COMPACT_ATOMS: atom_id res chain seq x y z
N MET A 1 16.13 -31.65 -39.44
CA MET A 1 16.10 -31.16 -38.04
C MET A 1 16.29 -29.64 -38.07
N LYS A 2 15.25 -28.82 -37.88
CA LYS A 2 15.33 -27.33 -37.87
C LYS A 2 14.05 -26.62 -37.37
N PRO A 3 12.81 -27.07 -37.66
CA PRO A 3 11.63 -26.28 -37.28
C PRO A 3 11.35 -26.29 -35.77
N PHE A 4 11.70 -27.37 -35.07
CA PHE A 4 11.53 -27.48 -33.62
C PHE A 4 12.43 -26.49 -32.84
N SER A 5 13.68 -26.31 -33.29
CA SER A 5 14.62 -25.36 -32.68
C SER A 5 14.18 -23.91 -32.87
N GLN A 6 13.61 -23.57 -34.03
CA GLN A 6 13.14 -22.21 -34.29
C GLN A 6 11.87 -21.89 -33.50
N ARG A 7 10.92 -22.83 -33.41
CA ARG A 7 9.75 -22.70 -32.53
C ARG A 7 10.16 -22.55 -31.06
N LEU A 8 11.12 -23.35 -30.59
CA LEU A 8 11.64 -23.23 -29.22
C LEU A 8 12.26 -21.85 -28.94
N LYS A 9 13.05 -21.31 -29.88
CA LYS A 9 13.61 -19.94 -29.77
C LYS A 9 12.51 -18.88 -29.68
N PHE A 10 11.46 -18.99 -30.50
CA PHE A 10 10.31 -18.09 -30.44
C PHE A 10 9.57 -18.18 -29.11
N PHE A 11 9.32 -19.39 -28.59
CA PHE A 11 8.67 -19.58 -27.30
C PHE A 11 9.49 -18.99 -26.14
N ILE A 12 10.80 -19.22 -26.12
CA ILE A 12 11.68 -18.65 -25.09
C ILE A 12 11.66 -17.11 -25.17
N ALA A 13 11.84 -16.54 -26.37
CA ALA A 13 11.80 -15.10 -26.56
C ALA A 13 10.46 -14.50 -26.09
N TYR A 14 9.34 -15.14 -26.42
CA TYR A 14 8.01 -14.72 -25.97
C TYR A 14 7.91 -14.70 -24.43
N ILE A 15 8.31 -15.78 -23.75
CA ILE A 15 8.25 -15.86 -22.28
C ILE A 15 9.13 -14.77 -21.65
N THR A 16 10.34 -14.57 -22.17
CA THR A 16 11.25 -13.53 -21.65
C THR A 16 10.66 -12.13 -21.82
N ILE A 17 10.08 -11.83 -22.99
CA ILE A 17 9.47 -10.53 -23.26
C ILE A 17 8.24 -10.32 -22.37
N ALA A 18 7.34 -11.30 -22.30
CA ALA A 18 6.13 -11.23 -21.50
C ALA A 18 6.44 -11.07 -20.00
N GLY A 19 7.41 -11.84 -19.47
CA GLY A 19 7.85 -11.70 -18.08
C GLY A 19 8.51 -10.35 -17.80
N SER A 20 9.27 -9.79 -18.75
CA SER A 20 9.88 -8.46 -18.58
C SER A 20 8.82 -7.36 -18.54
N PHE A 21 7.82 -7.42 -19.42
CA PHE A 21 6.72 -6.48 -19.42
C PHE A 21 5.91 -6.55 -18.13
N TRP A 22 5.67 -7.77 -17.63
CA TRP A 22 4.98 -7.98 -16.35
C TRP A 22 5.68 -7.26 -15.19
N THR A 23 6.98 -7.50 -15.00
CA THR A 23 7.73 -6.86 -13.91
C THR A 23 7.77 -5.34 -14.07
N ALA A 24 7.89 -4.85 -15.31
CA ALA A 24 7.86 -3.43 -15.59
C ALA A 24 6.49 -2.80 -15.26
N SER A 25 5.39 -3.49 -15.54
CA SER A 25 4.05 -2.99 -15.20
C SER A 25 3.88 -2.79 -13.71
N GLU A 26 4.23 -3.78 -12.88
CA GLU A 26 4.17 -3.69 -11.40
C GLU A 26 4.94 -2.47 -10.88
N TRP A 27 6.10 -2.17 -11.47
CA TRP A 27 6.88 -1.00 -11.11
C TRP A 27 6.22 0.32 -11.56
N TRP A 28 5.59 0.33 -12.73
CA TRP A 28 4.86 1.49 -13.23
C TRP A 28 3.59 1.80 -12.43
N GLU A 29 2.92 0.79 -11.85
CA GLU A 29 1.72 0.99 -11.04
C GLU A 29 1.99 1.96 -9.88
N LYS A 30 3.12 1.75 -9.18
CA LYS A 30 3.53 2.56 -8.03
C LYS A 30 4.41 3.75 -8.39
N GLY A 31 5.24 3.63 -9.42
CA GLY A 31 6.18 4.68 -9.83
C GLY A 31 5.48 5.90 -10.44
N LEU A 32 4.33 5.69 -11.08
CA LEU A 32 3.49 6.75 -11.65
C LEU A 32 2.27 7.07 -10.77
N ALA A 33 2.21 6.51 -9.55
CA ALA A 33 1.10 6.70 -8.65
C ALA A 33 0.96 8.16 -8.21
N GLU A 34 -0.29 8.60 -8.08
CA GLU A 34 -0.63 9.93 -7.59
C GLU A 34 -0.97 9.86 -6.10
N ARG A 35 -0.52 10.85 -5.33
CA ARG A 35 -0.94 10.97 -3.93
C ARG A 35 -2.44 11.26 -3.91
N SER A 36 -3.16 10.52 -3.07
CA SER A 36 -4.58 10.68 -2.83
C SER A 36 -4.81 11.32 -1.47
N GLY A 37 -5.38 12.53 -1.46
CA GLY A 37 -5.68 13.26 -0.23
C GLY A 37 -4.46 13.94 0.40
N GLU A 38 -4.69 14.49 1.59
CA GLU A 38 -3.67 15.14 2.40
C GLU A 38 -2.87 14.09 3.21
N PRO A 39 -1.58 14.34 3.48
CA PRO A 39 -0.78 13.48 4.34
C PRO A 39 -1.28 13.52 5.78
N ASP A 40 -1.37 12.35 6.41
CA ASP A 40 -1.61 12.23 7.84
C ASP A 40 -0.27 12.30 8.59
N ILE A 41 -0.21 13.11 9.64
CA ILE A 41 0.98 13.29 10.46
C ILE A 41 0.70 12.73 11.86
N SER A 42 1.66 11.99 12.43
CA SER A 42 1.47 11.41 13.75
C SER A 42 1.28 12.49 14.83
N PRO A 43 0.54 12.19 15.92
CA PRO A 43 0.39 13.06 17.08
C PRO A 43 1.66 13.77 17.56
N GLY A 44 2.78 13.05 17.57
CA GLY A 44 4.13 13.52 17.94
C GLY A 44 4.94 14.16 16.81
N GLY A 45 4.41 14.20 15.58
CA GLY A 45 5.06 14.82 14.43
C GLY A 45 6.25 14.04 13.87
N CYS A 46 6.40 12.76 14.21
CA CYS A 46 7.54 11.95 13.77
C CYS A 46 7.27 11.24 12.44
N TYR A 47 6.03 10.81 12.21
CA TYR A 47 5.66 10.05 11.03
C TYR A 47 4.75 10.83 10.13
N ARG A 48 4.85 10.52 8.85
CA ARG A 48 3.88 10.93 7.85
C ARG A 48 3.45 9.72 7.05
N VAL A 49 2.15 9.46 7.05
CA VAL A 49 1.53 8.46 6.18
C VAL A 49 0.92 9.18 4.99
N GLU A 50 1.25 8.70 3.79
CA GLU A 50 0.67 9.18 2.55
C GLU A 50 -0.03 8.04 1.83
N LEU A 51 -1.25 8.30 1.37
CA LEU A 51 -2.00 7.37 0.55
C LEU A 51 -1.73 7.65 -0.94
N PHE A 52 -1.52 6.60 -1.71
CA PHE A 52 -1.27 6.68 -3.15
C PHE A 52 -2.26 5.82 -3.93
N LYS A 53 -2.81 6.42 -4.98
CA LYS A 53 -3.59 5.70 -5.98
C LYS A 53 -2.63 5.26 -7.10
N PRO A 54 -2.51 3.95 -7.38
CA PRO A 54 -1.69 3.48 -8.48
C PRO A 54 -2.22 4.05 -9.80
N PHE A 55 -1.30 4.35 -10.72
CA PHE A 55 -1.65 4.90 -12.03
C PHE A 55 -2.56 3.97 -12.82
N TRP A 56 -2.24 2.69 -12.75
CA TRP A 56 -2.97 1.59 -13.35
C TRP A 56 -2.74 0.35 -12.49
N VAL A 57 -3.76 -0.50 -12.36
CA VAL A 57 -3.62 -1.83 -11.77
C VAL A 57 -3.86 -2.84 -12.88
N LEU A 58 -2.91 -3.75 -13.07
CA LEU A 58 -3.01 -4.80 -14.06
C LEU A 58 -4.35 -5.55 -13.94
N PRO A 59 -5.02 -5.87 -15.06
CA PRO A 59 -6.28 -6.59 -15.04
C PRO A 59 -6.18 -7.88 -14.24
N MET A 60 -7.27 -8.27 -13.58
CA MET A 60 -7.50 -9.50 -12.79
C MET A 60 -6.62 -10.74 -13.05
N MET A 61 -6.39 -11.10 -14.31
CA MET A 61 -5.58 -12.27 -14.68
C MET A 61 -4.07 -12.07 -14.52
N PHE A 62 -3.68 -10.83 -14.25
CA PHE A 62 -2.33 -10.34 -14.21
C PHE A 62 -1.98 -9.62 -12.88
N HIS A 63 -2.86 -9.67 -11.89
CA HIS A 63 -2.51 -9.18 -10.55
C HIS A 63 -3.38 -9.87 -9.51
N SER A 64 -2.73 -10.53 -8.55
CA SER A 64 -3.43 -11.11 -7.41
C SER A 64 -3.62 -10.05 -6.33
N MET A 65 -4.78 -9.99 -5.71
CA MET A 65 -5.03 -9.07 -4.61
C MET A 65 -4.45 -9.65 -3.32
N PRO A 66 -3.53 -8.95 -2.63
CA PRO A 66 -3.05 -9.36 -1.32
C PRO A 66 -4.19 -9.34 -0.30
N HIS A 67 -4.13 -10.28 0.64
CA HIS A 67 -4.94 -10.21 1.85
C HIS A 67 -4.12 -9.47 2.93
N PRO A 68 -4.71 -8.59 3.75
CA PRO A 68 -3.97 -7.86 4.79
C PRO A 68 -3.29 -8.78 5.80
N ASP A 69 -3.94 -9.91 6.11
CA ASP A 69 -3.33 -11.03 6.81
C ASP A 69 -2.55 -11.92 5.80
N SER A 70 -1.24 -12.00 6.01
CA SER A 70 -0.31 -12.78 5.18
C SER A 70 -0.52 -14.30 5.25
N GLU A 71 -1.19 -14.81 6.28
CA GLU A 71 -1.52 -16.23 6.40
C GLU A 71 -2.69 -16.61 5.48
N VAL A 72 -3.51 -15.64 5.09
CA VAL A 72 -4.63 -15.85 4.18
C VAL A 72 -4.14 -15.80 2.73
N PRO A 73 -4.49 -16.81 1.90
CA PRO A 73 -4.10 -16.81 0.50
C PRO A 73 -4.60 -15.59 -0.28
N ARG A 74 -3.76 -15.11 -1.19
CA ARG A 74 -4.08 -14.01 -2.12
C ARG A 74 -5.26 -14.39 -3.02
N ARG A 75 -6.11 -13.41 -3.33
CA ARG A 75 -7.24 -13.63 -4.24
C ARG A 75 -6.79 -13.52 -5.70
N TRP A 76 -7.08 -14.55 -6.47
CA TRP A 76 -6.90 -14.56 -7.92
C TRP A 76 -8.15 -14.09 -8.62
N LEU A 77 -7.99 -13.34 -9.71
CA LEU A 77 -9.09 -12.68 -10.42
C LEU A 77 -9.93 -11.79 -9.48
N PRO A 78 -9.32 -10.84 -8.74
CA PRO A 78 -10.05 -9.97 -7.82
C PRO A 78 -10.71 -8.80 -8.55
N TRP A 79 -11.91 -8.39 -8.13
CA TRP A 79 -12.44 -7.10 -8.55
C TRP A 79 -11.88 -6.03 -7.62
N TRP A 80 -11.22 -5.00 -8.19
CA TRP A 80 -10.69 -3.87 -7.42
C TRP A 80 -11.74 -2.76 -7.37
N GLU A 81 -12.18 -2.39 -6.18
CA GLU A 81 -13.09 -1.26 -5.99
C GLU A 81 -12.32 0.04 -5.76
N TYR A 82 -11.42 0.07 -4.77
CA TYR A 82 -10.53 1.20 -4.53
C TYR A 82 -9.09 0.73 -4.29
N PRO A 83 -8.33 0.46 -5.38
CA PRO A 83 -6.94 0.07 -5.25
C PRO A 83 -6.10 1.25 -4.77
N ALA A 84 -5.34 1.05 -3.70
CA ALA A 84 -4.39 2.03 -3.20
C ALA A 84 -3.31 1.37 -2.34
N PHE A 85 -2.25 2.12 -2.05
CA PHE A 85 -1.19 1.70 -1.13
C PHE A 85 -0.72 2.86 -0.28
N PHE A 86 -0.07 2.55 0.84
CA PHE A 86 0.46 3.53 1.77
C PHE A 86 1.98 3.61 1.66
N ARG A 87 2.50 4.81 1.88
CA ARG A 87 3.92 5.05 2.17
C ARG A 87 4.04 5.68 3.54
N LEU A 88 4.91 5.11 4.37
CA LEU A 88 5.29 5.65 5.67
C LEU A 88 6.64 6.33 5.54
N TYR A 89 6.71 7.56 6.00
CA TYR A 89 7.93 8.35 6.01
C TYR A 89 8.28 8.78 7.43
N ASP A 90 9.58 8.94 7.67
CA ASP A 90 10.06 9.81 8.74
C ASP A 90 9.72 11.24 8.31
N HIS A 91 8.85 11.90 9.07
CA HIS A 91 8.38 13.24 8.77
C HIS A 91 9.50 14.30 8.89
N ARG A 92 10.49 14.05 9.76
CA ARG A 92 11.57 14.99 10.06
C ARG A 92 12.63 14.97 8.97
N THR A 93 12.98 13.78 8.49
CA THR A 93 14.04 13.59 7.48
C THR A 93 13.47 13.48 6.06
N GLY A 94 12.21 13.10 5.91
CA GLY A 94 11.57 12.79 4.64
C GLY A 94 11.94 11.41 4.08
N GLU A 95 12.65 10.58 4.85
CA GLU A 95 13.06 9.24 4.43
C GLU A 95 11.87 8.28 4.36
N LEU A 96 11.81 7.45 3.32
CA LEU A 96 10.80 6.40 3.19
C LEU A 96 11.17 5.24 4.12
N ILE A 97 10.32 4.99 5.12
CA ILE A 97 10.49 3.89 6.07
C ILE A 97 9.93 2.60 5.47
N SER A 98 8.70 2.65 4.94
CA SER A 98 8.04 1.49 4.36
C SER A 98 7.02 1.88 3.30
N GLU A 99 6.73 0.93 2.42
CA GLU A 99 5.69 1.02 1.40
C GLU A 99 4.89 -0.28 1.40
N THR A 100 3.57 -0.18 1.43
CA THR A 100 2.71 -1.37 1.36
C THR A 100 2.56 -1.88 -0.06
N GLU A 101 2.09 -3.12 -0.20
CA GLU A 101 1.50 -3.56 -1.46
C GLU A 101 0.21 -2.79 -1.78
N VAL A 102 -0.31 -2.97 -3.00
CA VAL A 102 -1.61 -2.42 -3.40
C VAL A 102 -2.72 -3.26 -2.79
N TYR A 103 -3.55 -2.63 -1.97
CA TYR A 103 -4.72 -3.23 -1.34
C TYR A 103 -5.99 -2.59 -1.89
N ASP A 104 -7.12 -3.28 -1.75
CA ASP A 104 -8.43 -2.67 -1.94
C ASP A 104 -8.91 -2.11 -0.60
N LEU A 105 -8.87 -0.77 -0.50
CA LEU A 105 -9.14 -0.10 0.76
C LEU A 105 -10.59 -0.27 1.23
N VAL A 106 -11.53 -0.50 0.31
CA VAL A 106 -12.94 -0.75 0.70
C VAL A 106 -13.05 -1.97 1.60
N SER A 107 -12.20 -2.97 1.37
CA SER A 107 -12.23 -4.23 2.10
C SER A 107 -11.31 -4.30 3.32
N ALA A 108 -10.26 -3.49 3.36
CA ALA A 108 -9.13 -3.69 4.26
C ALA A 108 -8.75 -2.45 5.08
N SER A 109 -9.11 -1.26 4.61
CA SER A 109 -8.71 -0.02 5.26
C SER A 109 -9.64 0.33 6.42
N GLY A 110 -9.21 1.29 7.22
CA GLY A 110 -9.89 1.78 8.40
C GLY A 110 -9.13 2.98 8.97
N PRO A 111 -9.48 3.41 10.19
CA PRO A 111 -8.75 4.47 10.88
C PRO A 111 -7.26 4.16 10.98
N LEU A 112 -6.45 5.20 10.94
CA LEU A 112 -5.01 5.09 11.14
C LEU A 112 -4.69 4.90 12.62
N ASP A 113 -3.89 3.89 12.91
CA ASP A 113 -3.29 3.62 14.22
C ASP A 113 -1.78 3.83 14.10
N TRP A 114 -1.22 4.65 14.98
CA TRP A 114 0.20 5.01 15.00
C TRP A 114 1.06 3.96 15.73
N GLY A 115 0.43 2.92 16.28
CA GLY A 115 1.11 1.81 16.91
C GLY A 115 1.43 2.08 18.37
N ASP A 116 0.56 2.83 19.07
CA ASP A 116 0.64 3.15 20.50
C ASP A 116 0.81 1.84 21.31
N GLY A 117 2.04 1.50 21.67
CA GLY A 117 2.39 0.27 22.40
C GLY A 117 2.50 -1.02 21.55
N SER A 118 1.96 -1.06 20.33
CA SER A 118 2.16 -2.21 19.40
C SER A 118 3.47 -2.11 18.62
N GLY A 119 3.99 -0.90 18.42
CA GLY A 119 5.19 -0.64 17.65
C GLY A 119 4.98 -0.71 16.14
N GLU A 120 3.74 -0.68 15.65
CA GLU A 120 3.43 -0.84 14.23
C GLU A 120 2.32 0.11 13.78
N VAL A 121 2.61 0.93 12.77
CA VAL A 121 1.65 1.84 12.13
C VAL A 121 0.78 1.03 11.19
N SER A 122 -0.53 1.21 11.28
CA SER A 122 -1.51 0.45 10.49
C SER A 122 -2.72 1.29 10.11
N ALA A 123 -3.39 0.92 9.01
CA ALA A 123 -4.68 1.50 8.62
C ALA A 123 -5.72 0.38 8.49
N GLY A 124 -6.63 0.29 9.48
CA GLY A 124 -7.56 -0.83 9.58
C GLY A 124 -6.83 -2.16 9.75
N MET A 125 -6.92 -3.05 8.75
CA MET A 125 -6.25 -4.36 8.77
C MET A 125 -4.86 -4.34 8.10
N ILE A 126 -4.49 -3.24 7.46
CA ILE A 126 -3.24 -3.14 6.69
C ILE A 126 -2.12 -2.66 7.62
N SER A 127 -1.15 -3.53 7.90
CA SER A 127 0.12 -3.06 8.49
C SER A 127 0.88 -2.25 7.44
N ILE A 128 1.28 -1.03 7.82
CA ILE A 128 2.03 -0.11 6.97
C ILE A 128 3.52 -0.26 7.24
N GLY A 129 3.94 -0.30 8.50
CA GLY A 129 5.34 -0.48 8.86
C GLY A 129 5.64 -0.20 10.34
N PRO A 130 6.89 -0.44 10.75
CA PRO A 130 7.28 -0.30 12.14
C PRO A 130 7.23 1.17 12.59
N ASN A 131 6.81 1.37 13.83
CA ASN A 131 7.02 2.60 14.57
C ASN A 131 8.48 2.61 15.07
N LEU A 132 9.22 3.69 14.82
CA LEU A 132 10.56 3.91 15.38
C LEU A 132 10.45 4.25 16.89
N PRO A 133 11.30 3.63 17.73
CA PRO A 133 11.22 3.79 19.20
C PRO A 133 11.54 5.20 19.69
N ASP A 134 12.09 6.06 18.82
CA ASP A 134 12.52 7.41 19.15
C ASP A 134 11.38 8.45 19.10
N CYS A 135 10.16 8.05 18.69
CA CYS A 135 8.99 8.92 18.69
C CYS A 135 8.26 8.90 20.04
N ILE A 136 8.70 9.77 20.94
CA ILE A 136 8.11 9.95 22.28
C ILE A 136 6.88 10.86 22.16
N ASP A 137 5.75 10.35 21.68
CA ASP A 137 4.43 11.00 21.90
C ASP A 137 3.21 10.12 21.57
N ASP A 138 3.42 8.93 21.01
CA ASP A 138 2.40 7.90 20.83
C ASP A 138 1.92 7.28 22.17
N HIS A 139 2.58 7.63 23.28
CA HIS A 139 2.18 7.20 24.63
C HIS A 139 1.29 8.21 25.38
N SER A 140 0.98 9.38 24.79
CA SER A 140 0.58 10.56 25.58
C SER A 140 -0.87 11.06 25.39
N ARG A 141 -1.75 10.40 24.62
CA ARG A 141 -3.09 10.96 24.31
C ARG A 141 -4.33 10.21 24.80
N GLU A 142 -4.21 9.39 25.84
CA GLU A 142 -5.41 9.05 26.64
C GLU A 142 -5.88 10.23 27.55
N ALA A 143 -5.14 11.35 27.59
CA ALA A 143 -5.44 12.51 28.42
C ALA A 143 -5.93 13.77 27.67
N SER A 144 -6.47 13.65 26.46
CA SER A 144 -7.16 14.79 25.81
C SER A 144 -8.43 14.38 25.08
N MET A 145 -9.30 13.62 25.76
CA MET A 145 -10.74 13.77 25.53
C MET A 145 -11.15 15.16 26.03
N THR A 146 -10.96 16.18 25.19
CA THR A 146 -11.77 17.40 25.24
C THR A 146 -11.67 18.13 23.90
N GLY A 147 -12.56 17.73 22.99
CA GLY A 147 -13.04 18.60 21.93
C GLY A 147 -12.34 18.47 20.58
N SER A 148 -12.85 17.59 19.71
CA SER A 148 -13.43 18.05 18.46
C SER A 148 -14.30 16.96 17.86
N THR A 149 -15.61 17.21 17.84
CA THR A 149 -16.58 16.52 16.99
C THR A 149 -16.12 16.66 15.55
N ILE A 150 -15.83 15.56 14.85
CA ILE A 150 -15.79 15.55 13.39
C ILE A 150 -17.10 14.92 12.94
N THR A 151 -18.03 15.81 12.59
CA THR A 151 -19.22 15.49 11.81
C THR A 151 -18.78 14.91 10.46
N LEU A 152 -19.26 13.70 10.17
CA LEU A 152 -19.28 13.13 8.83
C LEU A 152 -20.30 13.91 7.99
N ASP A 153 -19.87 14.98 7.32
CA ASP A 153 -20.63 15.58 6.22
C ASP A 153 -20.04 15.10 4.90
N VAL A 154 -20.40 13.88 4.51
CA VAL A 154 -20.30 13.40 3.12
C VAL A 154 -21.60 12.73 2.76
N PHE A 155 -22.63 13.53 2.51
CA PHE A 155 -23.74 13.24 1.61
C PHE A 155 -24.37 14.57 1.17
N GLN A 156 -23.93 15.07 0.01
CA GLN A 156 -24.73 15.88 -0.90
C GLN A 156 -24.37 15.53 -2.34
#